data_AF-A0A0P7AXD1-F1
#
_entry.id   AF-A0A0P7AXD1-F1
#
_cell.length_a   1.000
_cell.length_b   1.000
_cell.length_c   1.000
_cell.angle_alpha   90.00
_cell.angle_beta   90.00
_cell.angle_gamma   90.00
#
_symmetry.space_group_name_H-M   'P 1'
#
loop_
_entity.id
_entity.type
_entity.pdbx_description
1 polymer ?
#
loop_
_entity_poly.entity_id
_entity_poly.type
_entity_poly.pdbx_seq_one_letter_code
_entity_poly.pdbx_strand_id
1 'polypeptide(L)'
;MSSKPTSASDESFDLYDLRVEVVCPPGKRILCGANEGDYFTLQGEMLHLPPNQGISIYSLAAILPLLPVKQRMTAKNDWITTDALIACPDPNCPSQLKIIREGIRTFRHSETTVVPLAE
;
A
#
# COMPACT_ATOMS: atom_id res chain seq x y z
N MET A 1 47.22 7.24 -6.37
CA MET A 1 46.58 5.90 -6.41
C MET A 1 45.17 6.12 -6.89
N SER A 2 44.85 5.63 -8.09
CA SER A 2 43.53 5.79 -8.71
C SER A 2 42.43 5.21 -7.83
N SER A 3 41.40 6.02 -7.55
CA SER A 3 40.11 5.50 -7.10
C SER A 3 39.59 4.54 -8.17
N LYS A 4 39.36 3.30 -7.76
CA LYS A 4 38.68 2.29 -8.57
C LYS A 4 37.29 2.83 -8.91
N PRO A 5 36.77 2.69 -10.14
CA PRO A 5 35.37 2.97 -10.39
C PRO A 5 34.57 1.98 -9.52
N THR A 6 33.81 2.51 -8.57
CA THR A 6 32.78 1.75 -7.86
C THR A 6 31.91 1.16 -8.96
N SER A 7 31.88 -0.16 -9.05
CA SER A 7 30.91 -0.86 -9.91
C SER A 7 29.55 -0.22 -9.64
N ALA A 8 28.84 0.19 -10.70
CA ALA A 8 27.48 0.71 -10.59
C ALA A 8 26.66 -0.25 -9.74
N SER A 9 26.57 0.05 -8.44
CA SER A 9 25.68 -0.64 -7.52
C SER A 9 24.32 -0.46 -8.13
N ASP A 10 23.57 -1.53 -8.34
CA ASP A 10 22.22 -1.39 -8.86
C ASP A 10 21.46 -0.54 -7.84
N GLU A 11 21.26 0.75 -8.15
CA GLU A 11 20.60 1.75 -7.32
C GLU A 11 19.08 1.49 -7.29
N SER A 12 18.72 0.21 -7.31
CA SER A 12 17.37 -0.27 -7.41
C SER A 12 16.81 -0.57 -6.04
N PHE A 13 15.50 -0.45 -5.92
CA PHE A 13 14.77 -0.91 -4.75
C PHE A 13 13.42 -1.48 -5.16
N ASP A 14 12.94 -2.41 -4.36
CA ASP A 14 11.69 -3.11 -4.61
C ASP A 14 10.58 -2.61 -3.70
N LEU A 15 9.39 -2.48 -4.28
CA LEU A 15 8.13 -2.27 -3.59
C LEU A 15 7.13 -3.32 -4.04
N TYR A 16 6.25 -3.72 -3.13
CA TYR A 16 5.01 -4.39 -3.53
C TYR A 16 4.03 -3.36 -4.11
N ASP A 17 3.40 -3.72 -5.23
CA ASP A 17 2.10 -3.15 -5.55
C ASP A 17 1.09 -3.73 -4.53
N LEU A 18 0.08 -2.93 -4.16
CA LEU A 18 -0.94 -3.35 -3.19
C LEU A 18 -2.30 -3.40 -3.84
N ARG A 19 -3.12 -4.34 -3.36
CA ARG A 19 -4.57 -4.33 -3.54
C ARG A 19 -5.21 -4.18 -2.18
N VAL A 20 -6.16 -3.25 -2.08
CA VAL A 20 -6.92 -3.03 -0.85
C VAL A 20 -8.37 -3.33 -1.13
N GLU A 21 -8.92 -4.31 -0.42
CA GLU A 21 -10.29 -4.77 -0.58
C GLU A 21 -11.15 -4.40 0.63
N VAL A 22 -12.38 -3.98 0.39
CA VAL A 22 -13.39 -3.80 1.42
C VAL A 22 -13.91 -5.16 1.85
N VAL A 23 -13.93 -5.38 3.16
CA VAL A 23 -14.53 -6.55 3.82
C VAL A 23 -15.72 -6.09 4.65
N CYS A 24 -16.88 -6.66 4.39
CA CYS A 24 -18.16 -6.39 5.03
C CYS A 24 -18.67 -7.65 5.73
N PRO A 25 -18.89 -7.61 7.05
CA PRO A 25 -19.44 -8.77 7.75
C PRO A 25 -20.85 -9.12 7.24
N PRO A 26 -21.15 -10.42 7.01
CA PRO A 26 -22.43 -10.85 6.48
C PRO A 26 -23.62 -10.37 7.33
N GLY A 27 -24.65 -9.87 6.67
CA GLY A 27 -25.89 -9.43 7.32
C GLY A 27 -25.75 -8.18 8.19
N LYS A 28 -24.62 -7.46 8.14
CA LYS A 28 -24.44 -6.18 8.84
C LYS A 28 -24.68 -5.00 7.91
N ARG A 29 -25.27 -3.94 8.46
CA ARG A 29 -25.41 -2.65 7.76
C ARG A 29 -24.05 -1.94 7.74
N ILE A 30 -23.64 -1.50 6.55
CA ILE A 30 -22.45 -0.67 6.35
C ILE A 30 -22.86 0.79 6.25
N LEU A 31 -22.18 1.67 6.97
CA LEU A 31 -22.52 3.10 7.08
C LEU A 31 -21.64 3.99 6.22
N CYS A 32 -20.42 3.57 5.91
CA CYS A 32 -19.48 4.36 5.13
C CYS A 32 -19.74 4.35 3.61
N GLY A 33 -20.79 3.66 3.16
CA GLY A 33 -21.16 3.51 1.74
C GLY A 33 -20.34 2.47 0.97
N ALA A 34 -19.45 1.74 1.64
CA ALA A 34 -18.66 0.69 1.03
C ALA A 34 -19.49 -0.58 0.80
N ASN A 35 -19.17 -1.32 -0.26
CA ASN A 35 -19.77 -2.60 -0.60
C ASN A 35 -18.74 -3.72 -0.51
N GLU A 36 -19.20 -4.95 -0.24
CA GLU A 36 -18.35 -6.13 -0.32
C GLU A 36 -17.72 -6.24 -1.72
N GLY A 37 -16.40 -6.42 -1.76
CA GLY A 37 -15.66 -6.53 -3.02
C GLY A 37 -15.23 -5.21 -3.66
N ASP A 38 -15.66 -4.05 -3.14
CA ASP A 38 -15.06 -2.77 -3.54
C ASP A 38 -13.55 -2.80 -3.27
N TYR A 39 -12.74 -2.31 -4.20
CA TYR A 39 -11.29 -2.29 -4.03
C TYR A 39 -10.60 -1.11 -4.71
N PHE A 40 -9.35 -0.87 -4.33
CA PHE A 40 -8.43 -0.08 -5.14
C PHE A 40 -7.08 -0.78 -5.20
N THR A 41 -6.26 -0.43 -6.20
CA THR A 41 -4.87 -0.89 -6.29
C THR A 41 -3.94 0.30 -6.14
N LEU A 42 -2.81 0.08 -5.46
CA LEU A 42 -1.69 1.01 -5.39
C LEU A 42 -0.54 0.41 -6.21
N GLN A 43 -0.31 0.97 -7.40
CA GLN A 43 0.71 0.53 -8.34
C GLN A 43 1.86 1.52 -8.30
N GLY A 44 2.98 1.13 -7.68
CA GLY A 44 3.98 2.10 -7.26
C GLY A 44 3.37 3.15 -6.34
N GLU A 45 3.41 4.43 -6.74
CA GLU A 45 2.81 5.53 -5.99
C GLU A 45 1.39 5.91 -6.46
N MET A 46 0.86 5.22 -7.47
CA MET A 46 -0.40 5.59 -8.11
C MET A 46 -1.57 4.74 -7.61
N LEU A 47 -2.60 5.42 -7.08
CA LEU A 47 -3.85 4.78 -6.67
C LEU A 47 -4.80 4.68 -7.86
N HIS A 48 -5.36 3.49 -8.10
CA HIS A 48 -6.32 3.21 -9.16
C HIS A 48 -7.60 2.61 -8.61
N LEU A 49 -8.74 3.13 -9.07
CA LEU A 49 -10.08 2.62 -8.77
C LEU A 49 -10.68 1.93 -10.01
N PRO A 50 -11.52 0.91 -9.83
CA PRO A 50 -12.36 0.39 -10.90
C PRO A 50 -13.31 1.47 -11.44
N PRO A 51 -13.72 1.38 -12.72
CA PRO A 51 -14.69 2.31 -13.29
C PRO A 51 -15.98 2.39 -12.46
N ASN A 52 -16.45 3.60 -12.20
CA ASN A 52 -17.68 3.91 -11.46
C ASN A 52 -17.69 3.44 -9.98
N GLN A 53 -16.55 3.04 -9.42
CA GLN A 53 -16.46 2.67 -8.01
C GLN A 53 -15.92 3.84 -7.19
N GLY A 54 -16.61 4.14 -6.08
CA GLY A 54 -16.13 5.05 -5.05
C GLY A 54 -15.46 4.29 -3.91
N ILE A 55 -14.59 4.96 -3.18
CA ILE A 55 -14.17 4.55 -1.84
C ILE A 55 -14.40 5.74 -0.92
N SER A 56 -14.92 5.47 0.28
CA SER A 56 -15.08 6.49 1.31
C SER A 56 -13.75 7.15 1.61
N ILE A 57 -13.66 8.47 1.44
CA ILE A 57 -12.42 9.22 1.70
C ILE A 57 -11.99 9.11 3.18
N TYR A 58 -12.93 8.91 4.09
CA TYR A 58 -12.63 8.66 5.50
C TYR A 58 -11.98 7.29 5.70
N SER A 59 -12.49 6.25 5.02
CA SER A 59 -11.89 4.92 5.04
C SER A 59 -10.49 4.93 4.41
N LEU A 60 -10.31 5.67 3.31
CA LEU A 60 -9.00 5.88 2.70
C LEU A 60 -8.03 6.59 3.66
N ALA A 61 -8.47 7.66 4.32
CA ALA A 61 -7.65 8.39 5.29
C ALA A 61 -7.19 7.52 6.46
N ALA A 62 -8.00 6.56 6.90
CA ALA A 62 -7.63 5.63 7.97
C ALA A 62 -6.48 4.69 7.59
N ILE A 63 -6.38 4.31 6.32
CA ILE A 63 -5.35 3.35 5.85
C ILE A 63 -4.16 4.02 5.17
N LEU A 64 -4.30 5.25 4.69
CA LEU A 64 -3.27 5.95 3.91
C LEU A 64 -1.90 5.97 4.60
N PRO A 65 -1.78 6.18 5.93
CA PRO A 65 -0.48 6.14 6.62
C PRO A 65 0.21 4.78 6.61
N LEU A 66 -0.53 3.69 6.40
CA LEU A 66 -0.02 2.31 6.44
C LEU A 66 0.43 1.81 5.07
N LEU A 67 -0.04 2.42 3.98
CA LEU A 67 0.26 1.94 2.62
C LEU A 67 1.78 1.94 2.33
N PRO A 68 2.55 3.00 2.62
CA PRO A 68 3.98 3.01 2.28
C PRO A 68 4.77 1.91 2.97
N VAL A 69 4.52 1.64 4.26
CA VAL A 69 5.21 0.56 4.97
C VAL A 69 4.76 -0.82 4.48
N LYS A 70 3.49 -0.96 4.07
CA LYS A 70 2.98 -2.20 3.49
C LYS A 70 3.59 -2.52 2.13
N GLN A 71 4.02 -1.51 1.37
CA GLN A 71 4.78 -1.71 0.12
C GLN A 71 6.21 -2.19 0.36
N ARG A 72 6.82 -1.86 1.50
CA ARG A 72 8.22 -2.22 1.79
C ARG A 72 8.35 -3.69 2.16
N MET A 73 9.55 -4.23 1.97
CA MET A 73 9.94 -5.50 2.57
C MET A 73 10.04 -5.30 4.09
N THR A 74 9.21 -6.02 4.84
CA THR A 74 9.12 -5.91 6.31
C THR A 74 9.57 -7.21 6.98
N ALA A 75 9.98 -7.14 8.24
CA ALA A 75 10.44 -8.32 8.97
C ALA A 75 9.29 -9.32 9.20
N LYS A 76 9.52 -10.61 8.91
CA LYS A 76 8.49 -11.66 8.97
C LYS A 76 7.74 -11.80 10.31
N ASN A 77 8.37 -11.38 11.42
CA ASN A 77 7.82 -11.49 12.77
C ASN A 77 7.24 -10.16 13.30
N ASP A 78 7.26 -9.10 12.49
CA ASP A 78 6.65 -7.82 12.85
C ASP A 78 5.15 -7.86 12.52
N TRP A 79 4.32 -7.33 13.42
CA TRP A 79 2.87 -7.23 13.24
C TRP A 79 2.52 -6.47 11.96
N ILE A 80 3.35 -5.49 11.55
CA ILE A 80 3.11 -4.76 10.30
C ILE A 80 3.20 -5.67 9.06
N THR A 81 3.84 -6.84 9.17
CA THR A 81 3.89 -7.84 8.09
C THR A 81 2.62 -8.68 8.06
N THR A 82 2.11 -9.09 9.21
CA THR A 82 1.00 -10.06 9.33
C THR A 82 -0.37 -9.40 9.31
N ASP A 83 -0.52 -8.26 9.97
CA ASP A 83 -1.83 -7.68 10.28
C ASP A 83 -2.33 -6.85 9.09
N ALA A 84 -3.26 -7.40 8.33
CA ALA A 84 -3.70 -6.83 7.05
C ALA A 84 -5.08 -6.14 7.09
N LEU A 85 -5.85 -6.31 8.16
CA LEU A 85 -7.22 -5.81 8.28
C LEU A 85 -7.25 -4.53 9.11
N ILE A 86 -7.70 -3.44 8.50
CA ILE A 86 -7.83 -2.13 9.15
C ILE A 86 -9.31 -1.79 9.27
N ALA A 87 -9.75 -1.39 10.46
CA ALA A 87 -11.15 -1.05 10.70
C ALA A 87 -11.56 0.24 9.97
N CYS A 88 -12.84 0.32 9.59
CA CYS A 88 -13.46 1.59 9.23
C CYS A 88 -13.28 2.61 10.39
N PRO A 89 -12.99 3.89 10.11
CA PRO A 89 -12.83 4.89 11.17
C PRO A 89 -14.13 5.24 11.89
N ASP A 90 -15.31 4.94 11.31
CA ASP A 90 -16.57 5.03 12.03
C ASP A 90 -16.72 3.80 12.94
N PRO A 91 -16.73 3.96 14.29
CA PRO A 91 -16.80 2.85 15.23
C PRO A 91 -18.09 2.03 15.12
N ASN A 92 -19.15 2.58 14.50
CA ASN A 92 -20.41 1.88 14.29
C ASN A 92 -20.52 1.24 12.90
N CYS A 93 -19.52 1.43 12.03
CA CYS A 93 -19.46 0.80 10.73
C CYS A 93 -18.56 -0.44 10.81
N PRO A 94 -19.09 -1.66 10.65
CA PRO A 94 -18.33 -2.88 10.89
C PRO A 94 -17.48 -3.31 9.70
N SER A 95 -17.36 -2.49 8.65
CA SER A 95 -16.49 -2.78 7.52
C SER A 95 -15.01 -2.65 7.88
N GLN A 96 -14.18 -3.35 7.13
CA GLN A 96 -12.73 -3.30 7.22
C GLN A 96 -12.12 -3.16 5.83
N LEU A 97 -10.85 -2.78 5.78
CA LEU A 97 -10.04 -2.74 4.56
C LEU A 97 -8.90 -3.74 4.72
N LYS A 98 -8.81 -4.70 3.80
CA LYS A 98 -7.78 -5.73 3.76
C LYS A 98 -6.69 -5.33 2.78
N ILE A 99 -5.47 -5.14 3.27
CA ILE A 99 -4.29 -4.83 2.44
C ILE A 99 -3.63 -6.13 2.01
N ILE A 100 -3.49 -6.31 0.70
CA ILE A 100 -2.90 -7.48 0.07
C ILE A 100 -1.66 -7.02 -0.71
N ARG A 101 -0.51 -7.65 -0.46
CA ARG A 101 0.69 -7.48 -1.29
C ARG A 101 0.51 -8.29 -2.57
N GLU A 102 0.72 -7.65 -3.70
CA GLU A 102 0.68 -8.28 -5.02
C GLU A 102 2.09 -8.49 -5.57
N GLY A 103 2.31 -8.21 -6.86
CA GLY A 103 3.61 -8.31 -7.51
C GLY A 103 4.63 -7.31 -6.95
N ILE A 104 5.90 -7.63 -7.17
CA ILE A 104 7.02 -6.74 -6.87
C ILE A 104 7.30 -5.87 -8.09
N ARG A 105 7.51 -4.59 -7.83
CA ARG A 105 7.95 -3.59 -8.79
C ARG A 105 9.31 -3.05 -8.35
N THR A 106 10.27 -3.10 -9.27
CA THR A 106 11.61 -2.55 -9.09
C THR A 106 11.65 -1.11 -9.60
N PHE A 107 12.19 -0.22 -8.79
CA PHE A 107 12.44 1.18 -9.10
C PHE A 107 13.93 1.46 -9.15
N ARG A 108 14.35 2.52 -9.84
CA ARG A 108 15.69 3.10 -9.68
C ARG A 108 15.61 4.38 -8.86
N HIS A 109 16.60 4.61 -8.00
CA HIS A 109 16.71 5.83 -7.19
C HIS A 109 16.59 7.10 -8.04
N SER A 110 17.38 7.19 -9.10
CA SER A 110 17.41 8.34 -10.02
C SER A 110 16.10 8.58 -10.79
N GLU A 111 15.22 7.59 -10.89
CA GLU A 111 13.89 7.74 -11.51
C GLU A 111 12.85 8.29 -10.53
N THR A 112 13.13 8.23 -9.22
CA THR A 112 12.16 8.56 -8.15
C THR A 112 12.56 9.80 -7.34
N THR A 113 13.79 10.29 -7.48
CA THR A 113 14.25 11.50 -6.81
C THR A 113 15.45 12.11 -7.52
N VAL A 114 15.57 13.44 -7.40
CA VAL A 114 16.73 14.21 -7.87
C VAL A 114 17.84 14.33 -6.81
N VAL A 115 17.56 13.91 -5.57
CA VAL A 115 18.53 13.95 -4.48
C VAL A 115 19.53 12.81 -4.69
N PRO A 116 20.85 13.07 -4.74
CA PRO A 116 21.84 12.01 -4.94
C PRO A 116 21.92 11.07 -3.73
N LEU A 117 22.41 9.84 -3.96
CA LEU A 117 22.82 8.96 -2.86
C LEU A 117 24.01 9.60 -2.13
N ALA A 118 23.98 9.56 -0.80
CA ALA A 118 25.13 9.96 0.00
C ALA A 118 26.25 8.93 -0.16
N GLU A 119 27.50 9.39 -0.21
CA GLU A 119 28.70 8.54 -0.19
C GLU A 119 28.86 7.79 1.14
#